data_AF-A0A2V7SQP1-F1
#
_entry.id   AF-A0A2V7SQP1-F1
#
_cell.length_a   1.000
_cell.length_b   1.000
_cell.length_c   1.000
_cell.angle_alpha   90.00
_cell.angle_beta   90.00
_cell.angle_gamma   90.00
#
_symmetry.space_group_name_H-M   'P 1'
#
loop_
_entity.id
_entity.type
_entity.pdbx_description
1 polymer ?
#
loop_
_entity_poly.entity_id
_entity_poly.type
_entity_poly.pdbx_seq_one_letter_code
_entity_poly.pdbx_strand_id
1 'polypeptide(L)'
;MVDSDDDEEGWSSERIDEEFPLGDGTAETEAFVECPYCGEVNEISLDPGSGADQEYAEDCQVCCRAWLVRVRYQRDGSAEVEVIRSDS
;
A
#
# COMPACT_ATOMS: atom_id res chain seq x y z
N MET A 1 -12.95 53.68 8.95
CA MET A 1 -13.36 52.29 8.61
C MET A 1 -12.18 51.68 7.89
N VAL A 2 -11.15 51.37 8.68
CA VAL A 2 -10.07 50.46 8.30
C VAL A 2 -10.09 49.50 9.47
N ASP A 3 -10.69 48.34 9.24
CA ASP A 3 -10.85 47.32 10.27
C ASP A 3 -9.50 46.61 10.45
N SER A 4 -8.96 46.84 11.64
CA SER A 4 -8.20 45.97 12.54
C SER A 4 -7.46 44.75 11.98
N ASP A 5 -6.15 44.78 12.25
CA ASP A 5 -5.30 43.70 12.76
C ASP A 5 -5.90 42.28 12.81
N ASP A 6 -5.34 41.36 12.04
CA ASP A 6 -5.00 40.01 12.53
C ASP A 6 -3.81 39.45 11.73
N ASP A 7 -2.89 38.88 12.50
CA ASP A 7 -1.56 38.37 12.19
C ASP A 7 -1.63 37.14 11.24
N GLU A 8 -1.13 37.21 10.01
CA GLU A 8 -0.84 36.00 9.21
C GLU A 8 0.62 35.98 8.75
N GLU A 9 1.53 36.24 9.70
CA GLU A 9 2.92 35.84 9.56
C GLU A 9 3.01 34.30 9.59
N GLY A 10 3.34 33.69 8.45
CA GLY A 10 4.32 32.61 8.49
C GLY A 10 3.87 31.21 8.08
N TRP A 11 3.10 31.06 7.00
CA TRP A 11 3.13 29.82 6.23
C TRP A 11 3.63 30.11 4.82
N SER A 12 4.91 30.48 4.70
CA SER A 12 5.61 30.43 3.42
C SER A 12 5.52 28.98 2.90
N SER A 13 4.93 28.79 1.73
CA SER A 13 4.82 27.48 1.06
C SER A 13 6.10 26.64 1.17
N GLU A 14 7.27 27.29 1.16
CA GLU A 14 8.57 26.63 1.28
C GLU A 14 8.77 25.72 2.51
N ARG A 15 8.09 25.91 3.65
CA ARG A 15 8.27 24.99 4.82
C ARG A 15 7.40 23.73 4.74
N ILE A 16 6.34 23.72 3.95
CA ILE A 16 5.38 22.62 3.90
C ILE A 16 5.92 21.49 3.02
N ASP A 17 6.59 21.84 1.93
CA ASP A 17 7.21 20.90 0.99
C ASP A 17 8.45 20.17 1.57
N GLU A 18 9.15 20.78 2.54
CA GLU A 18 10.32 20.20 3.22
C GLU A 18 9.93 19.26 4.38
N GLU A 19 8.80 19.50 5.03
CA GLU A 19 8.32 18.72 6.19
C GLU A 19 7.48 17.49 5.79
N PHE A 20 6.84 17.57 4.61
CA PHE A 20 6.09 16.48 4.00
C PHE A 20 6.61 16.26 2.57
N PRO A 21 7.79 15.64 2.39
CA PRO A 21 8.22 15.25 1.07
C PRO A 21 7.11 14.38 0.48
N LEU A 22 6.49 14.87 -0.59
CA LEU A 22 5.56 14.11 -1.39
C LEU A 22 6.37 12.94 -1.97
N GLY A 23 6.42 11.83 -1.24
CA GLY A 23 6.31 10.55 -1.92
C GLY A 23 5.14 10.73 -2.87
N ASP A 24 5.30 10.38 -4.14
CA ASP A 24 4.28 10.55 -5.17
C ASP A 24 2.92 9.92 -4.82
N GLY A 25 2.84 9.26 -3.67
CA GLY A 25 1.61 8.99 -2.92
C GLY A 25 0.88 7.77 -3.46
N THR A 26 1.49 7.09 -4.43
CA THR A 26 0.95 5.90 -5.06
C THR A 26 1.65 4.69 -4.47
N ALA A 27 1.15 4.22 -3.33
CA ALA A 27 1.49 2.88 -2.88
C ALA A 27 1.03 1.86 -3.92
N GLU A 28 1.75 0.74 -4.03
CA GLU A 28 1.42 -0.32 -4.97
C GLU A 28 0.06 -0.95 -4.63
N THR A 29 -0.82 -1.10 -5.62
CA THR A 29 -2.20 -1.59 -5.44
C THR A 29 -2.46 -2.94 -6.12
N GLU A 30 -1.46 -3.50 -6.79
CA GLU A 30 -1.56 -4.76 -7.53
C GLU A 30 -0.22 -5.48 -7.53
N ALA A 31 -0.24 -6.81 -7.64
CA ALA A 31 0.96 -7.63 -7.75
C ALA A 31 0.68 -8.92 -8.54
N PHE A 32 1.73 -9.48 -9.15
CA PHE A 32 1.69 -10.80 -9.77
C PHE A 32 2.41 -11.82 -8.89
N VAL A 33 1.72 -12.90 -8.53
CA VAL A 33 2.25 -13.95 -7.64
C VAL A 33 2.09 -15.32 -8.26
N GLU A 34 3.02 -16.22 -7.98
CA GLU A 34 2.95 -17.62 -8.43
C GLU A 34 2.18 -18.48 -7.41
N CYS A 35 1.18 -19.21 -7.87
CA CYS A 35 0.39 -20.13 -7.05
C CYS A 35 1.29 -21.20 -6.40
N PRO A 36 1.33 -21.32 -5.05
CA PRO A 36 2.14 -22.34 -4.38
C PRO A 36 1.59 -23.78 -4.51
N TYR A 37 0.48 -23.97 -5.25
CA TYR A 37 -0.14 -25.28 -5.51
C TYR A 37 0.01 -25.77 -6.95
N CYS A 38 -0.26 -24.91 -7.94
CA CYS A 38 -0.25 -25.27 -9.37
C CYS A 38 0.81 -24.53 -10.19
N GLY A 39 1.49 -23.52 -9.63
CA GLY A 39 2.53 -22.74 -10.31
C GLY A 39 2.02 -21.68 -11.30
N GLU A 40 0.71 -21.42 -11.34
CA GLU A 40 0.15 -20.39 -12.23
C GLU A 40 0.36 -18.98 -11.67
N VAL A 41 0.64 -18.01 -12.55
CA VAL A 41 0.74 -16.59 -12.17
C VAL A 41 -0.66 -15.99 -12.04
N ASN A 42 -0.94 -15.40 -10.89
CA ASN A 42 -2.19 -14.72 -10.59
C ASN A 42 -1.91 -13.23 -10.33
N GLU A 43 -2.76 -12.36 -10.87
CA GLU A 43 -2.82 -10.95 -10.51
C GLU A 43 -3.68 -10.79 -9.26
N ILE A 44 -3.19 -10.12 -8.23
CA ILE A 44 -3.90 -9.86 -6.98
C ILE A 44 -3.97 -8.35 -6.72
N SER A 45 -5.05 -7.92 -6.06
CA SER A 45 -5.17 -6.54 -5.57
C SER A 45 -4.57 -6.40 -4.17
N LEU A 46 -3.95 -5.24 -3.92
CA LEU A 46 -3.38 -4.86 -2.64
C LEU A 46 -4.09 -3.59 -2.13
N ASP A 47 -4.33 -3.51 -0.81
CA ASP A 47 -4.98 -2.34 -0.19
C ASP A 47 -4.03 -1.64 0.80
N PRO A 48 -3.30 -0.58 0.41
CA PRO A 48 -2.40 0.13 1.31
C PRO A 48 -3.13 0.83 2.49
N GLY A 49 -4.46 0.98 2.43
CA GLY A 49 -5.27 1.55 3.49
C GLY A 49 -5.45 0.64 4.71
N SER A 50 -5.19 -0.67 4.56
CA SER A 50 -5.38 -1.67 5.61
C SER A 50 -4.18 -1.82 6.57
N GLY A 51 -3.16 -0.97 6.45
CA GLY A 51 -1.99 -0.92 7.32
C GLY A 51 -0.70 -1.43 6.65
N ALA A 52 0.45 -1.24 7.30
CA ALA A 52 1.73 -1.57 6.70
C ALA A 52 2.05 -3.08 6.66
N ASP A 53 1.39 -3.86 7.51
CA ASP A 53 1.57 -5.30 7.66
C ASP A 53 0.20 -5.97 7.55
N GLN A 54 0.00 -6.78 6.51
CA GLN A 54 -1.30 -7.36 6.19
C GLN A 54 -1.18 -8.86 5.95
N GLU A 55 -2.22 -9.59 6.34
CA GLU A 55 -2.36 -11.01 6.08
C GLU A 55 -3.81 -11.31 5.72
N TYR A 56 -4.05 -11.91 4.55
CA TYR A 56 -5.38 -12.27 4.09
C TYR A 56 -5.34 -13.54 3.22
N ALA A 57 -6.48 -14.19 3.07
CA ALA A 57 -6.60 -15.38 2.22
C ALA A 57 -7.14 -14.98 0.85
N GLU A 58 -6.54 -15.55 -0.20
CA GLU A 58 -6.96 -15.41 -1.60
C GLU A 58 -7.05 -16.79 -2.24
N ASP A 59 -7.92 -16.96 -3.23
CA ASP A 59 -8.07 -18.20 -3.99
C ASP A 59 -7.36 -18.10 -5.34
N CYS A 60 -6.69 -19.19 -5.75
CA CYS A 60 -6.16 -19.29 -7.10
C CYS A 60 -7.27 -19.22 -8.15
N GLN A 61 -7.13 -18.33 -9.14
CA GLN A 61 -8.07 -18.19 -10.26
C GLN A 61 -8.10 -19.41 -11.20
N VAL A 62 -7.12 -20.31 -11.07
CA VAL A 62 -7.01 -21.52 -11.92
C VAL A 62 -7.32 -22.81 -11.17
N CYS A 63 -6.70 -23.05 -10.02
CA CYS A 63 -6.92 -24.30 -9.26
C CYS A 63 -7.92 -24.18 -8.10
N CYS A 64 -8.48 -22.99 -7.84
CA CYS A 64 -9.46 -22.72 -6.78
C CYS A 64 -9.02 -23.19 -5.38
N ARG A 65 -7.72 -23.08 -5.08
CA ARG A 65 -7.18 -23.41 -3.77
C ARG A 65 -6.79 -22.13 -3.05
N ALA A 66 -7.25 -22.01 -1.81
CA ALA A 66 -6.91 -20.91 -0.94
C ALA A 66 -5.43 -20.93 -0.57
N TRP A 67 -4.79 -19.77 -0.62
CA TRP A 67 -3.46 -19.50 -0.08
C TRP A 67 -3.52 -18.28 0.84
N LEU A 68 -2.50 -18.14 1.66
CA LEU A 68 -2.30 -16.99 2.53
C LEU A 68 -1.38 -15.99 1.82
N VAL A 69 -1.83 -14.74 1.73
CA VAL A 69 -1.06 -13.61 1.20
C VAL A 69 -0.58 -12.78 2.39
N ARG A 70 0.70 -12.44 2.38
CA ARG A 70 1.31 -11.49 3.31
C ARG A 70 1.83 -10.31 2.53
N VAL A 71 1.47 -9.11 2.96
CA VAL A 71 1.90 -7.86 2.31
C VAL A 71 2.56 -6.98 3.36
N ARG A 72 3.78 -6.50 3.04
CA ARG A 72 4.48 -5.49 3.82
C ARG A 72 4.72 -4.25 2.97
N TYR A 73 4.09 -3.15 3.33
CA TYR A 73 4.32 -1.84 2.71
C TYR A 73 5.51 -1.13 3.35
N GLN A 74 6.38 -0.59 2.50
CA GLN A 74 7.49 0.25 2.90
C GLN A 74 7.09 1.74 2.88
N ARG A 75 7.97 2.61 3.41
CA ARG A 75 7.71 4.05 3.49
C ARG A 75 7.62 4.75 2.13
N ASP A 76 8.19 4.15 1.09
CA ASP A 76 8.14 4.64 -0.29
C ASP A 76 6.90 4.15 -1.05
N GLY A 77 6.01 3.38 -0.40
CA GLY A 77 4.82 2.83 -1.02
C GLY A 77 5.02 1.49 -1.72
N SER A 78 6.24 0.95 -1.74
CA SER A 78 6.50 -0.38 -2.31
C SER A 78 5.91 -1.50 -1.44
N ALA A 79 5.39 -2.54 -2.07
CA ALA A 79 4.78 -3.70 -1.45
C ALA A 79 5.68 -4.94 -1.61
N GLU A 80 6.09 -5.52 -0.50
CA GLU A 80 6.68 -6.86 -0.47
C GLU A 80 5.55 -7.88 -0.27
N VAL A 81 5.39 -8.81 -1.23
CA VAL A 81 4.31 -9.81 -1.22
C VAL A 81 4.90 -11.21 -1.09
N GLU A 82 4.38 -11.99 -0.14
CA GLU A 82 4.69 -13.41 0.05
C GLU A 82 3.39 -14.23 -0.01
N VAL A 83 3.43 -15.39 -0.67
CA VAL A 83 2.31 -16.33 -0.73
C VAL A 83 2.68 -17.69 -0.13
N ILE A 84 1.80 -18.22 0.72
CA ILE A 84 2.02 -19.46 1.47
C ILE A 84 0.79 -20.37 1.35
N ARG A 85 1.00 -21.69 1.37
CA ARG A 85 -0.10 -22.66 1.43
C ARG A 85 -0.85 -22.55 2.76
N SER A 86 -2.18 -22.45 2.73
CA SER A 86 -3.01 -22.32 3.93
C SER A 86 -3.37 -23.65 4.61
N ASP A 87 -3.33 -24.76 3.88
CA ASP A 87 -3.66 -26.11 4.37
C ASP A 87 -2.53 -26.79 5.19
N SER A 88 -1.69 -26.02 5.91
CA SER A 88 -0.57 -26.58 6.70
C SER A 88 -1.03 -27.26 7.98
#